data_AF-A0A8E0WNN1-F1
#
_entry.id   AF-A0A8E0WNN1-F1
#
_cell.length_a   1.000
_cell.length_b   1.000
_cell.length_c   1.000
_cell.angle_alpha   90.00
_cell.angle_beta   90.00
_cell.angle_gamma   90.00
#
_symmetry.space_group_name_H-M   'P 1'
#
loop_
_entity.id
_entity.type
_entity.pdbx_description
1 polymer ?
#
loop_
_entity_poly.entity_id
_entity_poly.type
_entity_poly.pdbx_seq_one_letter_code
_entity_poly.pdbx_strand_id
1 'polypeptide(L)'
;MTKSFTNFADLASFIAGETGHHGQSSIYEGAFIEHDERAKLSPVDETEQREMPDPEQARAAVEMVMATLFDVFRDTRLEPFASDLAWGFVNSFHVVAKRLSDREDDAAKELGDLARSFDPSEIYASQLEEAQLLCQTLQGCRDAMECMRDHAAEVYRVETGRPYSPTRGSRVSSGVTASMIDARNYLAERARERREQFAPEGPVVAFSGGQVWDDHEMLWRGLDSIKARVPEMILATTAQTKGCDAIAQAWAAARGVKVILFRLDRRLGAKAAFVRNDRLLALKPVEAVICEGSGIQMNLAQKLRQAGVPLHVVKLDQQAPRPAPQRQQRWA
;
A
#
# COMPACT_ATOMS: atom_id res chain seq x y z
N MET A 1 -37.87 17.70 4.40
CA MET A 1 -38.07 16.68 3.35
C MET A 1 -36.98 15.63 3.52
N THR A 2 -37.33 14.42 3.93
CA THR A 2 -36.42 13.28 3.99
C THR A 2 -36.08 12.86 2.56
N LYS A 3 -34.85 13.13 2.10
CA LYS A 3 -34.40 12.65 0.79
C LYS A 3 -34.18 11.14 0.90
N SER A 4 -34.98 10.38 0.16
CA SER A 4 -34.86 8.93 0.04
C SER A 4 -34.07 8.62 -1.22
N PHE A 5 -33.00 7.83 -1.10
CA PHE A 5 -32.18 7.40 -2.23
C PHE A 5 -32.53 5.96 -2.58
N THR A 6 -32.74 5.69 -3.87
CA THR A 6 -33.22 4.39 -4.36
C THR A 6 -32.11 3.40 -4.65
N ASN A 7 -30.90 3.88 -4.92
CA ASN A 7 -29.73 3.05 -5.13
C ASN A 7 -28.45 3.79 -4.67
N PHE A 8 -27.33 3.09 -4.72
CA PHE A 8 -26.04 3.59 -4.26
C PHE A 8 -25.49 4.74 -5.13
N ALA A 9 -25.74 4.72 -6.43
CA ALA A 9 -25.30 5.75 -7.37
C ALA A 9 -26.02 7.10 -7.13
N ASP A 10 -27.29 7.06 -6.77
CA ASP A 10 -28.09 8.26 -6.45
C ASP A 10 -27.56 8.96 -5.19
N LEU A 11 -27.18 8.17 -4.17
CA LEU A 11 -26.62 8.68 -2.93
C LEU A 11 -25.18 9.20 -3.13
N ALA A 12 -24.36 8.48 -3.90
CA ALA A 12 -22.99 8.88 -4.20
C ALA A 12 -22.93 10.17 -5.03
N SER A 13 -23.79 10.30 -6.05
CA SER A 13 -23.90 11.51 -6.89
C SER A 13 -24.31 12.74 -6.08
N PHE A 14 -25.22 12.58 -5.12
CA PHE A 14 -25.64 13.66 -4.23
C PHE A 14 -24.47 14.19 -3.39
N ILE A 15 -23.58 13.31 -2.95
CA ILE A 15 -22.48 13.66 -2.05
C ILE A 15 -21.27 14.19 -2.79
N ALA A 16 -20.94 13.63 -3.94
CA ALA A 16 -19.95 14.21 -4.85
C ALA A 16 -20.29 15.68 -5.19
N GLY A 17 -21.58 16.02 -5.26
CA GLY A 17 -22.07 17.39 -5.42
C GLY A 17 -21.90 18.30 -4.19
N GLU A 18 -21.75 17.75 -2.97
CA GLU A 18 -21.57 18.54 -1.74
C GLU A 18 -20.12 18.61 -1.24
N THR A 19 -19.26 17.63 -1.53
CA THR A 19 -17.84 17.60 -1.10
C THR A 19 -16.86 17.91 -2.23
N GLY A 20 -16.53 19.18 -2.43
CA GLY A 20 -15.47 19.62 -3.35
C GLY A 20 -14.06 19.37 -2.81
N HIS A 21 -13.45 18.21 -3.09
CA HIS A 21 -12.04 17.91 -2.79
C HIS A 21 -11.24 17.56 -4.07
N HIS A 22 -10.70 18.58 -4.73
CA HIS A 22 -10.04 18.45 -6.05
C HIS A 22 -8.67 17.72 -6.06
N GLY A 23 -8.04 17.46 -4.90
CA GLY A 23 -6.68 16.90 -4.85
C GLY A 23 -6.56 15.38 -4.86
N GLN A 24 -7.58 14.65 -4.39
CA GLN A 24 -7.62 13.17 -4.40
C GLN A 24 -8.32 12.60 -5.63
N SER A 25 -9.03 13.47 -6.36
CA SER A 25 -9.77 13.16 -7.59
C SER A 25 -8.87 12.60 -8.69
N SER A 26 -7.69 13.19 -8.89
CA SER A 26 -6.76 12.77 -9.95
C SER A 26 -6.16 11.37 -9.74
N ILE A 27 -6.11 10.88 -8.49
CA ILE A 27 -5.58 9.53 -8.19
C ILE A 27 -6.64 8.47 -8.53
N TYR A 28 -7.90 8.76 -8.25
CA TYR A 28 -9.03 7.89 -8.60
C TYR A 28 -9.26 7.86 -10.12
N GLU A 29 -9.26 9.00 -10.80
CA GLU A 29 -9.36 9.05 -12.26
C GLU A 29 -8.30 8.17 -12.95
N GLY A 30 -7.07 8.15 -12.42
CA GLY A 30 -5.98 7.33 -12.96
C GLY A 30 -6.08 5.83 -12.67
N ALA A 31 -6.79 5.41 -11.62
CA ALA A 31 -6.89 4.02 -11.20
C ALA A 31 -8.14 3.28 -11.73
N PHE A 32 -9.12 4.03 -12.24
CA PHE A 32 -10.39 3.51 -12.76
C PHE A 32 -10.45 3.60 -14.30
N ILE A 33 -9.29 3.57 -14.95
CA ILE A 33 -9.19 3.61 -16.42
C ILE A 33 -9.66 2.28 -17.00
N GLU A 34 -10.57 2.35 -17.97
CA GLU A 34 -10.95 1.22 -18.81
C GLU A 34 -9.98 1.09 -19.99
N HIS A 35 -9.45 -0.11 -20.20
CA HIS A 35 -8.55 -0.40 -21.32
C HIS A 35 -9.30 -0.83 -22.59
N ASP A 36 -10.47 -1.45 -22.44
CA ASP A 36 -11.40 -1.87 -23.49
C ASP A 36 -12.83 -1.74 -22.90
N GLU A 37 -13.82 -1.37 -23.72
CA GLU A 37 -15.24 -1.29 -23.30
C GLU A 37 -15.81 -2.67 -22.93
N ARG A 38 -15.13 -3.72 -23.35
CA ARG A 38 -15.44 -5.11 -23.03
C ARG A 38 -14.56 -5.57 -21.87
N ALA A 39 -15.16 -6.38 -21.01
CA ALA A 39 -14.50 -7.02 -19.90
C ALA A 39 -14.61 -8.54 -20.04
N LYS A 40 -13.51 -9.25 -19.75
CA LYS A 40 -13.53 -10.69 -19.55
C LYS A 40 -13.12 -10.96 -18.11
N LEU A 41 -14.05 -11.50 -17.31
CA LEU A 41 -13.85 -11.65 -15.87
C LEU A 41 -13.19 -12.97 -15.50
N SER A 42 -13.33 -14.02 -16.31
CA SER A 42 -12.66 -15.30 -16.09
C SER A 42 -12.29 -15.98 -17.40
N PRO A 43 -11.43 -17.02 -17.38
CA PRO A 43 -11.04 -17.73 -18.59
C PRO A 43 -12.22 -18.38 -19.33
N VAL A 44 -13.27 -18.78 -18.60
CA VAL A 44 -14.41 -19.53 -19.15
C VAL A 44 -15.62 -18.65 -19.46
N ASP A 45 -15.70 -17.47 -18.86
CA ASP A 45 -16.83 -16.57 -19.08
C ASP A 45 -16.73 -15.90 -20.46
N GLU A 46 -17.89 -15.62 -21.03
CA GLU A 46 -18.00 -14.83 -22.25
C GLU A 46 -17.57 -13.38 -21.99
N THR A 47 -17.14 -12.72 -23.05
CA THR A 47 -16.80 -11.29 -23.01
C THR A 47 -18.08 -10.47 -22.91
N GLU A 48 -18.16 -9.58 -21.91
CA GLU A 48 -19.34 -8.75 -21.65
C GLU A 48 -18.98 -7.27 -21.72
N GLN A 49 -19.94 -6.39 -22.05
CA GLN A 49 -19.77 -4.95 -21.86
C GLN A 49 -20.04 -4.61 -20.39
N ARG A 50 -18.98 -4.26 -19.66
CA ARG A 50 -19.04 -3.92 -18.24
C ARG A 50 -18.13 -2.73 -17.98
N GLU A 51 -18.73 -1.66 -17.51
CA GLU A 51 -18.01 -0.43 -17.15
C GLU A 51 -17.48 -0.49 -15.72
N MET A 52 -16.39 0.23 -15.48
CA MET A 52 -15.89 0.57 -14.17
C MET A 52 -16.87 1.52 -13.47
N PRO A 53 -16.97 1.46 -12.13
CA PRO A 53 -17.76 2.44 -11.41
C PRO A 53 -17.12 3.83 -11.55
N ASP A 54 -17.96 4.87 -11.51
CA ASP A 54 -17.48 6.25 -11.55
C ASP A 54 -16.45 6.51 -10.43
N PRO A 55 -15.27 7.07 -10.74
CA PRO A 55 -14.17 7.17 -9.79
C PRO A 55 -14.52 8.08 -8.58
N GLU A 56 -15.24 9.18 -8.82
CA GLU A 56 -15.65 10.09 -7.74
C GLU A 56 -16.75 9.48 -6.87
N GLN A 57 -17.71 8.79 -7.47
CA GLN A 57 -18.72 8.05 -6.73
C GLN A 57 -18.07 6.96 -5.87
N ALA A 58 -17.11 6.23 -6.41
CA ALA A 58 -16.37 5.21 -5.67
C ALA A 58 -15.57 5.80 -4.49
N ARG A 59 -14.94 6.96 -4.68
CA ARG A 59 -14.24 7.70 -3.63
C ARG A 59 -15.20 8.14 -2.52
N ALA A 60 -16.25 8.88 -2.88
CA ALA A 60 -17.25 9.39 -1.95
C ALA A 60 -17.94 8.27 -1.15
N ALA A 61 -18.22 7.15 -1.82
CA ALA A 61 -18.75 5.94 -1.22
C ALA A 61 -17.85 5.37 -0.13
N VAL A 62 -16.56 5.19 -0.42
CA VAL A 62 -15.59 4.65 0.54
C VAL A 62 -15.46 5.57 1.74
N GLU A 63 -15.35 6.88 1.50
CA GLU A 63 -15.28 7.90 2.54
C GLU A 63 -16.51 7.86 3.45
N MET A 64 -17.71 7.85 2.87
CA MET A 64 -18.96 7.76 3.62
C MET A 64 -19.02 6.51 4.48
N VAL A 65 -18.77 5.33 3.90
CA VAL A 65 -18.93 4.07 4.64
C VAL A 65 -18.00 4.06 5.85
N MET A 66 -16.76 4.53 5.68
CA MET A 66 -15.79 4.64 6.75
C MET A 66 -16.20 5.67 7.80
N ALA A 67 -16.59 6.88 7.39
CA ALA A 67 -17.01 7.94 8.31
C ALA A 67 -18.26 7.54 9.11
N THR A 68 -19.27 7.00 8.42
CA THR A 68 -20.52 6.53 9.03
C THR A 68 -20.26 5.43 10.05
N LEU A 69 -19.30 4.55 9.78
CA LEU A 69 -18.90 3.52 10.73
C LEU A 69 -18.41 4.15 12.04
N PHE A 70 -17.56 5.16 11.99
CA PHE A 70 -17.10 5.86 13.20
C PHE A 70 -18.23 6.67 13.86
N ASP A 71 -19.04 7.39 13.09
CA ASP A 71 -20.12 8.23 13.59
C ASP A 71 -21.15 7.44 14.40
N VAL A 72 -21.53 6.23 13.96
CA VAL A 72 -22.51 5.39 14.66
C VAL A 72 -22.02 4.92 16.03
N PHE A 73 -20.70 4.74 16.20
CA PHE A 73 -20.11 4.27 17.45
C PHE A 73 -19.63 5.40 18.36
N ARG A 74 -19.49 6.62 17.85
CA ARG A 74 -19.02 7.79 18.60
C ARG A 74 -19.90 8.07 19.82
N ASP A 75 -19.27 8.40 20.95
CA ASP A 75 -19.91 8.69 22.24
C ASP A 75 -20.73 7.52 22.79
N THR A 76 -20.48 6.30 22.31
CA THR A 76 -21.11 5.09 22.82
C THR A 76 -20.09 4.20 23.51
N ARG A 77 -20.58 3.23 24.29
CA ARG A 77 -19.74 2.17 24.87
C ARG A 77 -19.00 1.30 23.84
N LEU A 78 -19.36 1.42 22.55
CA LEU A 78 -18.79 0.64 21.47
C LEU A 78 -17.71 1.40 20.67
N GLU A 79 -17.51 2.69 20.94
CA GLU A 79 -16.48 3.52 20.28
C GLU A 79 -15.09 2.86 20.24
N PRO A 80 -14.59 2.20 21.31
CA PRO A 80 -13.27 1.57 21.27
C PRO A 80 -13.13 0.44 20.25
N PHE A 81 -14.24 -0.13 19.75
CA PHE A 81 -14.23 -1.22 18.77
C PHE A 81 -14.37 -0.71 17.32
N ALA A 82 -14.69 0.56 17.12
CA ALA A 82 -14.85 1.14 15.78
C ALA A 82 -13.56 1.04 14.96
N SER A 83 -12.39 1.20 15.61
CA SER A 83 -11.10 1.06 14.94
C SER A 83 -10.86 -0.36 14.41
N ASP A 84 -11.30 -1.40 15.12
CA ASP A 84 -11.08 -2.78 14.68
C ASP A 84 -11.98 -3.12 13.48
N LEU A 85 -13.22 -2.61 13.48
CA LEU A 85 -14.14 -2.76 12.36
C LEU A 85 -13.66 -1.98 11.13
N ALA A 86 -13.22 -0.74 11.31
CA ALA A 86 -12.69 0.10 10.24
C ALA A 86 -11.43 -0.53 9.62
N TRP A 87 -10.53 -1.08 10.45
CA TRP A 87 -9.39 -1.86 9.97
C TRP A 87 -9.83 -3.05 9.12
N GLY A 88 -10.87 -3.78 9.57
CA GLY A 88 -11.47 -4.88 8.83
C GLY A 88 -12.01 -4.47 7.46
N PHE A 89 -12.63 -3.28 7.38
CA PHE A 89 -13.13 -2.72 6.13
C PHE A 89 -12.00 -2.41 5.15
N VAL A 90 -10.95 -1.69 5.57
CA VAL A 90 -9.75 -1.48 4.73
C VAL A 90 -9.14 -2.81 4.29
N ASN A 91 -9.08 -3.77 5.20
CA ASN A 91 -8.54 -5.10 4.90
C ASN A 91 -9.40 -5.89 3.90
N SER A 92 -10.69 -5.61 3.77
CA SER A 92 -11.54 -6.27 2.77
C SER A 92 -11.08 -5.94 1.34
N PHE A 93 -10.84 -4.67 1.03
CA PHE A 93 -10.27 -4.25 -0.25
C PHE A 93 -8.90 -4.87 -0.48
N HIS A 94 -8.04 -4.91 0.55
CA HIS A 94 -6.73 -5.54 0.43
C HIS A 94 -6.81 -7.02 0.06
N VAL A 95 -7.72 -7.79 0.66
CA VAL A 95 -7.91 -9.21 0.37
C VAL A 95 -8.42 -9.41 -1.05
N VAL A 96 -9.37 -8.58 -1.50
CA VAL A 96 -9.92 -8.67 -2.87
C VAL A 96 -8.87 -8.29 -3.90
N ALA A 97 -8.16 -7.17 -3.72
CA ALA A 97 -7.05 -6.74 -4.58
C ALA A 97 -5.99 -7.83 -4.72
N LYS A 98 -5.65 -8.51 -3.61
CA LYS A 98 -4.70 -9.62 -3.65
C LYS A 98 -5.22 -10.80 -4.48
N ARG A 99 -6.49 -11.19 -4.33
CA ARG A 99 -7.07 -12.27 -5.14
C ARG A 99 -7.10 -11.91 -6.63
N LEU A 100 -7.34 -10.64 -6.96
CA LEU A 100 -7.26 -10.14 -8.33
C LEU A 100 -5.83 -10.21 -8.85
N SER A 101 -4.84 -9.79 -8.06
CA SER A 101 -3.41 -9.92 -8.40
C SER A 101 -3.01 -11.37 -8.67
N ASP A 102 -3.42 -12.31 -7.82
CA ASP A 102 -3.10 -13.73 -8.00
C ASP A 102 -3.74 -14.27 -9.31
N ARG A 103 -4.97 -13.85 -9.65
CA ARG A 103 -5.63 -14.23 -10.92
C ARG A 103 -4.99 -13.58 -12.14
N GLU A 104 -4.61 -12.31 -12.01
CA GLU A 104 -3.91 -11.56 -13.05
C GLU A 104 -2.54 -12.21 -13.33
N ASP A 105 -1.86 -12.72 -12.30
CA ASP A 105 -0.59 -13.46 -12.39
C ASP A 105 -0.74 -14.73 -13.25
N ASP A 106 -1.82 -15.48 -13.02
CA ASP A 106 -2.14 -16.67 -13.81
C ASP A 106 -2.48 -16.29 -15.26
N ALA A 107 -3.32 -15.28 -15.48
CA ALA A 107 -3.70 -14.81 -16.81
C ALA A 107 -2.50 -14.30 -17.64
N ALA A 108 -1.57 -13.55 -17.03
CA ALA A 108 -0.38 -13.11 -17.75
C ALA A 108 0.61 -14.24 -18.05
N LYS A 109 0.65 -15.27 -17.21
CA LYS A 109 1.45 -16.46 -17.51
C LYS A 109 0.93 -17.14 -18.77
N GLU A 110 -0.39 -17.32 -18.86
CA GLU A 110 -1.06 -17.88 -20.04
C GLU A 110 -0.84 -17.01 -21.29
N LEU A 111 -1.08 -15.70 -21.19
CA LEU A 111 -0.79 -14.76 -22.27
C LEU A 111 0.67 -14.83 -22.74
N GLY A 112 1.62 -14.94 -21.79
CA GLY A 112 3.04 -15.05 -22.09
C GLY A 112 3.47 -16.41 -22.65
N ASP A 113 2.76 -17.49 -22.31
CA ASP A 113 2.91 -18.81 -22.95
C ASP A 113 2.42 -18.74 -24.40
N LEU A 114 1.21 -18.20 -24.62
CA LEU A 114 0.63 -17.98 -25.96
C LEU A 114 1.57 -17.14 -26.81
N ALA A 115 1.99 -15.95 -26.35
CA ALA A 115 2.84 -15.04 -27.12
C ALA A 115 4.21 -15.63 -27.54
N ARG A 116 4.69 -16.68 -26.87
CA ARG A 116 5.93 -17.40 -27.25
C ARG A 116 5.70 -18.49 -28.28
N SER A 117 4.52 -19.10 -28.30
CA SER A 117 4.14 -20.15 -29.25
C SER A 117 3.32 -19.54 -30.39
N PHE A 118 3.99 -18.91 -31.37
CA PHE A 118 3.29 -18.32 -32.52
C PHE A 118 2.65 -19.40 -33.40
N ASP A 119 1.33 -19.29 -33.62
CA ASP A 119 0.56 -20.10 -34.56
C ASP A 119 -0.32 -19.18 -35.44
N PRO A 120 -0.24 -19.25 -36.78
CA PRO A 120 -1.03 -18.39 -37.67
C PRO A 120 -2.52 -18.81 -37.82
N SER A 121 -3.09 -19.54 -36.86
CA SER A 121 -4.51 -19.93 -36.91
C SER A 121 -5.43 -18.84 -36.36
N GLU A 122 -6.64 -18.70 -36.92
CA GLU A 122 -7.66 -17.76 -36.42
C GLU A 122 -8.09 -18.10 -34.99
N ILE A 123 -8.10 -19.38 -34.64
CA ILE A 123 -8.40 -19.86 -33.29
C ILE A 123 -7.35 -19.36 -32.30
N TYR A 124 -6.06 -19.44 -32.65
CA TYR A 124 -4.99 -18.93 -31.82
C TYR A 124 -5.04 -17.40 -31.69
N ALA A 125 -5.36 -16.67 -32.75
CA ALA A 125 -5.54 -15.22 -32.71
C ALA A 125 -6.66 -14.83 -31.72
N SER A 126 -7.81 -15.50 -31.78
CA SER A 126 -8.92 -15.29 -30.84
C SER A 126 -8.52 -15.60 -29.39
N GLN A 127 -7.80 -16.70 -29.16
CA GLN A 127 -7.32 -17.07 -27.81
C GLN A 127 -6.35 -16.03 -27.24
N LEU A 128 -5.46 -15.50 -28.08
CA LEU A 128 -4.51 -14.47 -27.68
C LEU A 128 -5.23 -13.17 -27.30
N GLU A 129 -6.21 -12.75 -28.11
CA GLU A 129 -7.04 -11.56 -27.82
C GLU A 129 -7.84 -11.72 -26.53
N GLU A 130 -8.47 -12.87 -26.31
CA GLU A 130 -9.23 -13.15 -25.08
C GLU A 130 -8.34 -13.20 -23.84
N ALA A 131 -7.17 -13.83 -23.93
CA ALA A 131 -6.20 -13.87 -22.84
C ALA A 131 -5.67 -12.47 -22.51
N GLN A 132 -5.43 -11.64 -23.52
CA GLN A 132 -5.03 -10.25 -23.35
C GLN A 132 -6.13 -9.44 -22.66
N LEU A 133 -7.38 -9.57 -23.12
CA LEU A 133 -8.54 -8.87 -22.56
C LEU A 133 -8.78 -9.23 -21.09
N LEU A 134 -8.71 -10.51 -20.75
CA LEU A 134 -8.82 -10.99 -19.36
C LEU A 134 -7.73 -10.37 -18.48
N CYS A 135 -6.50 -10.31 -18.98
CA CYS A 135 -5.37 -9.77 -18.23
C CYS A 135 -5.55 -8.27 -17.93
N GLN A 136 -5.94 -7.49 -18.95
CA GLN A 136 -6.22 -6.06 -18.81
C GLN A 136 -7.42 -5.79 -17.89
N THR A 137 -8.49 -6.59 -18.00
CA THR A 137 -9.66 -6.49 -17.14
C THR A 137 -9.28 -6.69 -15.66
N LEU A 138 -8.54 -7.77 -15.36
CA LEU A 138 -8.13 -8.08 -13.99
C LEU A 138 -7.18 -7.02 -13.41
N GLN A 139 -6.29 -6.47 -14.24
CA GLN A 139 -5.42 -5.36 -13.85
C GLN A 139 -6.23 -4.13 -13.45
N GLY A 140 -7.13 -3.65 -14.31
CA GLY A 140 -7.96 -2.47 -14.02
C GLY A 140 -8.78 -2.65 -12.74
N CYS A 141 -9.38 -3.83 -12.56
CA CYS A 141 -10.07 -4.18 -11.31
C CYS A 141 -9.14 -4.17 -10.09
N ARG A 142 -7.91 -4.68 -10.22
CA ARG A 142 -6.92 -4.67 -9.13
C ARG A 142 -6.53 -3.24 -8.78
N ASP A 143 -6.17 -2.41 -9.76
CA ASP A 143 -5.71 -1.04 -9.55
C ASP A 143 -6.81 -0.19 -8.88
N ALA A 144 -8.07 -0.31 -9.32
CA ALA A 144 -9.20 0.34 -8.65
C ALA A 144 -9.38 -0.12 -7.19
N MET A 145 -9.29 -1.43 -6.93
CA MET A 145 -9.40 -1.98 -5.56
C MET A 145 -8.23 -1.53 -4.67
N GLU A 146 -7.02 -1.41 -5.22
CA GLU A 146 -5.86 -0.87 -4.49
C GLU A 146 -6.02 0.63 -4.18
N CYS A 147 -6.58 1.41 -5.11
CA CYS A 147 -6.92 2.81 -4.90
C CYS A 147 -7.95 2.98 -3.78
N MET A 148 -9.06 2.23 -3.84
CA MET A 148 -10.09 2.24 -2.80
C MET A 148 -9.53 1.81 -1.44
N ARG A 149 -8.66 0.80 -1.41
CA ARG A 149 -7.95 0.38 -0.18
C ARG A 149 -7.12 1.52 0.39
N ASP A 150 -6.32 2.19 -0.43
CA ASP A 150 -5.40 3.22 0.04
C ASP A 150 -6.14 4.48 0.51
N HIS A 151 -7.26 4.83 -0.13
CA HIS A 151 -8.14 5.88 0.36
C HIS A 151 -8.84 5.51 1.67
N ALA A 152 -9.40 4.30 1.78
CA ALA A 152 -9.98 3.81 3.03
C ALA A 152 -8.94 3.77 4.16
N ALA A 153 -7.69 3.39 3.85
CA ALA A 153 -6.57 3.41 4.77
C ALA A 153 -6.24 4.83 5.27
N GLU A 154 -6.41 5.84 4.42
CA GLU A 154 -6.21 7.24 4.78
C GLU A 154 -7.32 7.74 5.72
N VAL A 155 -8.59 7.46 5.42
CA VAL A 155 -9.70 7.77 6.33
C VAL A 155 -9.51 7.08 7.68
N TYR A 156 -9.12 5.81 7.68
CA TYR A 156 -8.76 5.08 8.90
C TYR A 156 -7.63 5.76 9.68
N ARG A 157 -6.59 6.24 8.99
CA ARG A 157 -5.45 6.92 9.60
C ARG A 157 -5.86 8.24 10.24
N VAL A 158 -6.73 9.00 9.59
CA VAL A 158 -7.25 10.28 10.11
C VAL A 158 -8.08 10.04 11.36
N GLU A 159 -9.04 9.10 11.32
CA GLU A 159 -9.96 8.84 12.44
C GLU A 159 -9.27 8.17 13.65
N THR A 160 -8.30 7.28 13.42
CA THR A 160 -7.66 6.50 14.50
C THR A 160 -6.30 7.02 14.93
N GLY A 161 -5.70 7.93 14.15
CA GLY A 161 -4.30 8.36 14.30
C GLY A 161 -3.27 7.26 14.00
N ARG A 162 -3.68 6.09 13.51
CA ARG A 162 -2.79 4.93 13.28
C ARG A 162 -2.80 4.54 11.80
N PRO A 163 -1.63 4.24 11.20
CA PRO A 163 -1.60 3.77 9.83
C PRO A 163 -2.21 2.37 9.72
N TYR A 164 -2.95 2.13 8.65
CA TYR A 164 -3.38 0.78 8.29
C TYR A 164 -2.18 -0.10 7.93
N SER A 165 -2.20 -1.35 8.38
CA SER A 165 -1.22 -2.38 8.00
C SER A 165 -1.91 -3.73 7.82
N PRO A 166 -1.77 -4.41 6.67
CA PRO A 166 -2.36 -5.72 6.47
C PRO A 166 -1.66 -6.79 7.31
N THR A 167 -2.44 -7.77 7.79
CA THR A 167 -1.93 -8.90 8.59
C THR A 167 -1.09 -9.88 7.76
N ARG A 168 -1.32 -9.96 6.45
CA ARG A 168 -0.57 -10.79 5.48
C ARG A 168 -0.49 -10.05 4.13
N GLY A 169 0.62 -10.21 3.42
CA GLY A 169 0.85 -9.55 2.13
C GLY A 169 1.57 -8.20 2.26
N SER A 170 2.16 -7.73 1.16
CA SER A 170 2.75 -6.39 1.09
C SER A 170 1.68 -5.37 0.69
N ARG A 171 1.82 -4.13 1.19
CA ARG A 171 1.01 -2.99 0.74
C ARG A 171 1.89 -2.16 -0.18
N VAL A 172 2.04 -2.61 -1.42
CA VAL A 172 2.60 -1.82 -2.52
C VAL A 172 1.41 -1.55 -3.43
N SER A 173 1.13 -0.29 -3.71
CA SER A 173 0.24 0.11 -4.80
C SER A 173 1.09 0.40 -6.02
N SER A 174 0.64 -0.07 -7.18
CA SER A 174 1.15 0.41 -8.48
C SER A 174 0.83 1.89 -8.55
N GLY A 175 1.85 2.76 -8.44
CA GLY A 175 1.67 4.19 -8.67
C GLY A 175 1.36 4.43 -10.14
N VAL A 176 0.20 5.00 -10.43
CA VAL A 176 -0.32 5.34 -11.76
C VAL A 176 0.80 5.80 -12.70
N THR A 177 1.05 5.04 -13.78
CA THR A 177 1.81 5.56 -14.93
C THR A 177 1.32 4.96 -16.25
N ALA A 178 0.71 5.84 -17.04
CA ALA A 178 0.75 5.95 -18.51
C ALA A 178 0.39 4.74 -19.39
N SER A 179 -0.82 4.82 -19.92
CA SER A 179 -1.14 4.88 -21.36
C SER A 179 -0.36 4.00 -22.34
N MET A 180 -1.16 3.11 -22.95
CA MET A 180 -0.91 2.35 -24.17
C MET A 180 0.26 1.37 -24.09
N ILE A 181 0.11 0.30 -24.87
CA ILE A 181 1.13 -0.43 -25.61
C ILE A 181 0.94 -1.95 -25.41
N ASP A 182 0.57 -2.58 -26.52
CA ASP A 182 0.91 -3.91 -27.03
C ASP A 182 1.30 -5.02 -26.02
N ALA A 183 0.71 -6.22 -26.15
CA ALA A 183 0.84 -7.35 -25.20
C ALA A 183 2.28 -7.69 -24.77
N ARG A 184 3.27 -7.40 -25.63
CA ARG A 184 4.70 -7.58 -25.33
C ARG A 184 5.28 -6.54 -24.38
N ASN A 185 4.84 -5.28 -24.48
CA ASN A 185 5.25 -4.22 -23.57
C ASN A 185 4.49 -4.29 -22.25
N TYR A 186 3.23 -4.75 -22.26
CA TYR A 186 2.50 -5.10 -21.03
C TYR A 186 3.29 -6.07 -20.12
N LEU A 187 3.83 -7.17 -20.67
CA LEU A 187 4.67 -8.10 -19.93
C LEU A 187 6.01 -7.47 -19.47
N ALA A 188 6.57 -6.54 -20.24
CA ALA A 188 7.81 -5.86 -19.93
C ALA A 188 7.65 -4.82 -18.79
N GLU A 189 6.54 -4.07 -18.81
CA GLU A 189 6.11 -3.14 -17.77
C GLU A 189 5.81 -3.88 -16.47
N ARG A 190 5.07 -5.00 -16.53
CA ARG A 190 4.84 -5.85 -15.36
C ARG A 190 6.12 -6.46 -14.79
N ALA A 191 7.04 -6.88 -15.66
CA ALA A 191 8.35 -7.33 -15.25
C ALA A 191 9.18 -6.16 -14.66
N ARG A 192 8.96 -4.92 -15.09
CA ARG A 192 9.57 -3.71 -14.52
C ARG A 192 8.98 -3.40 -13.15
N GLU A 193 7.67 -3.40 -12.96
CA GLU A 193 7.02 -3.17 -11.67
C GLU A 193 7.37 -4.24 -10.63
N ARG A 194 7.36 -5.53 -11.01
CA ARG A 194 7.87 -6.59 -10.14
C ARG A 194 9.34 -6.39 -9.86
N ARG A 195 10.15 -5.99 -10.85
CA ARG A 195 11.55 -5.62 -10.60
C ARG A 195 11.64 -4.43 -9.66
N GLU A 196 10.85 -3.38 -9.76
CA GLU A 196 10.85 -2.23 -8.85
C GLU A 196 10.54 -2.64 -7.40
N GLN A 197 9.70 -3.65 -7.19
CA GLN A 197 9.45 -4.23 -5.86
C GLN A 197 10.66 -5.00 -5.29
N PHE A 198 11.48 -5.60 -6.16
CA PHE A 198 12.65 -6.42 -5.79
C PHE A 198 14.01 -5.74 -6.05
N ALA A 199 14.01 -4.58 -6.71
CA ALA A 199 15.12 -3.79 -7.23
C ALA A 199 14.59 -2.35 -7.52
N PRO A 200 14.38 -1.54 -6.48
CA PRO A 200 13.74 -0.24 -6.58
C PRO A 200 14.53 0.76 -7.45
N GLU A 201 13.82 1.50 -8.31
CA GLU A 201 14.37 2.64 -9.05
C GLU A 201 14.41 3.87 -8.12
N GLY A 202 15.42 3.91 -7.25
CA GLY A 202 15.66 5.03 -6.36
C GLY A 202 16.64 4.70 -5.23
N PRO A 203 17.34 5.70 -4.67
CA PRO A 203 18.25 5.50 -3.55
C PRO A 203 17.50 4.97 -2.32
N VAL A 204 17.82 3.74 -1.90
CA VAL A 204 17.19 3.11 -0.75
C VAL A 204 17.80 3.61 0.55
N VAL A 205 16.95 4.03 1.49
CA VAL A 205 17.34 4.35 2.86
C VAL A 205 16.80 3.27 3.78
N ALA A 206 17.69 2.58 4.49
CA ALA A 206 17.31 1.53 5.42
C ALA A 206 16.90 2.13 6.78
N PHE A 207 15.80 1.64 7.36
CA PHE A 207 15.36 2.01 8.69
C PHE A 207 14.98 0.81 9.54
N SER A 208 15.46 0.75 10.78
CA SER A 208 15.01 -0.25 11.75
C SER A 208 15.17 0.25 13.16
N GLY A 209 14.27 -0.12 14.06
CA GLY A 209 14.45 0.15 15.49
C GLY A 209 13.70 -0.78 16.43
N GLY A 210 13.85 -0.53 17.72
CA GLY A 210 13.13 -1.25 18.77
C GLY A 210 11.62 -0.98 18.78
N GLN A 211 10.88 -1.87 19.44
CA GLN A 211 9.42 -1.76 19.61
C GLN A 211 9.00 -0.68 20.62
N VAL A 212 9.92 -0.27 21.50
CA VAL A 212 9.69 0.75 22.53
C VAL A 212 10.41 2.01 22.09
N TRP A 213 9.63 3.03 21.72
CA TRP A 213 10.12 4.35 21.32
C TRP A 213 9.02 5.38 21.54
N ASP A 214 9.36 6.49 22.20
CA ASP A 214 8.39 7.52 22.61
C ASP A 214 8.60 8.85 21.85
N ASP A 215 9.83 9.21 21.50
CA ASP A 215 10.16 10.47 20.83
C ASP A 215 10.07 10.35 19.30
N HIS A 216 8.86 10.48 18.77
CA HIS A 216 8.61 10.42 17.33
C HIS A 216 9.18 11.63 16.57
N GLU A 217 9.19 12.82 17.17
CA GLU A 217 9.69 14.04 16.54
C GLU A 217 11.18 13.97 16.23
N MET A 218 11.96 13.36 17.12
CA MET A 218 13.39 13.11 16.89
C MET A 218 13.61 12.24 15.65
N LEU A 219 12.84 11.15 15.49
CA LEU A 219 12.95 10.27 14.32
C LEU A 219 12.51 10.99 13.04
N TRP A 220 11.43 11.77 13.11
CA TRP A 220 10.94 12.54 11.97
C TRP A 220 11.95 13.59 11.52
N ARG A 221 12.56 14.34 12.45
CA ARG A 221 13.63 15.31 12.13
C ARG A 221 14.83 14.65 11.45
N GLY A 222 15.24 13.48 11.95
CA GLY A 222 16.33 12.71 11.33
C GLY A 222 15.99 12.28 9.90
N LEU A 223 14.78 11.75 9.70
CA LEU A 223 14.32 11.31 8.38
C LEU A 223 14.09 12.49 7.42
N ASP A 224 13.54 13.61 7.88
CA ASP A 224 13.37 14.84 7.11
C ASP A 224 14.74 15.38 6.64
N SER A 225 15.78 15.32 7.49
CA SER A 225 17.14 15.70 7.11
C SER A 225 17.74 14.79 6.03
N ILE A 226 17.39 13.51 6.01
CA ILE A 226 17.83 12.58 4.95
C ILE A 226 17.05 12.87 3.66
N LYS A 227 15.73 13.02 3.75
CA LYS A 227 14.87 13.36 2.60
C LYS A 227 15.28 14.66 1.92
N ALA A 228 15.75 15.65 2.69
CA ALA A 228 16.28 16.90 2.14
C ALA A 228 17.54 16.70 1.30
N ARG A 229 18.40 15.72 1.64
CA ARG A 229 19.62 15.37 0.89
C ARG A 229 19.36 14.36 -0.23
N VAL A 230 18.37 13.50 -0.05
CA VAL A 230 17.98 12.43 -0.98
C VAL A 230 16.48 12.53 -1.28
N PRO A 231 16.06 13.45 -2.16
CA PRO A 231 14.63 13.70 -2.42
C PRO A 231 13.89 12.48 -2.98
N GLU A 232 14.53 11.69 -3.85
CA GLU A 232 13.93 10.49 -4.47
C GLU A 232 14.08 9.23 -3.63
N MET A 233 14.33 9.36 -2.31
CA MET A 233 14.58 8.20 -1.45
C MET A 233 13.37 7.26 -1.35
N ILE A 234 13.68 5.97 -1.23
CA ILE A 234 12.71 4.92 -0.89
C ILE A 234 13.09 4.36 0.48
N LEU A 235 12.13 4.33 1.41
CA LEU A 235 12.36 3.88 2.77
C LEU A 235 12.17 2.35 2.88
N ALA A 236 13.22 1.61 3.22
CA ALA A 236 13.13 0.18 3.48
C ALA A 236 13.10 -0.10 4.99
N THR A 237 12.00 -0.63 5.52
CA THR A 237 11.85 -0.89 6.97
C THR A 237 11.73 -2.37 7.30
N THR A 238 12.00 -2.73 8.55
CA THR A 238 11.84 -4.11 9.05
C THR A 238 10.40 -4.51 9.38
N ALA A 239 9.44 -3.67 9.00
CA ALA A 239 8.00 -3.87 9.07
C ALA A 239 7.47 -4.26 10.47
N GLN A 240 8.10 -3.75 11.53
CA GLN A 240 7.51 -3.90 12.86
C GLN A 240 6.25 -3.03 12.96
N THR A 241 5.21 -3.56 13.60
CA THR A 241 3.91 -2.90 13.72
C THR A 241 3.86 -1.89 14.88
N LYS A 242 4.93 -1.75 15.65
CA LYS A 242 5.04 -0.88 16.83
C LYS A 242 6.44 -0.27 16.91
N GLY A 243 6.57 0.81 17.69
CA GLY A 243 7.83 1.48 17.96
C GLY A 243 8.40 2.21 16.75
N CYS A 244 9.72 2.17 16.59
CA CYS A 244 10.44 2.97 15.60
C CYS A 244 9.94 2.75 14.17
N ASP A 245 9.75 1.50 13.75
CA ASP A 245 9.34 1.19 12.37
C ASP A 245 7.93 1.71 12.06
N ALA A 246 7.03 1.73 13.05
CA ALA A 246 5.69 2.29 12.89
C ALA A 246 5.74 3.82 12.78
N ILE A 247 6.59 4.47 13.58
CA ILE A 247 6.83 5.91 13.51
C ILE A 247 7.42 6.31 12.15
N ALA A 248 8.39 5.54 11.64
CA ALA A 248 9.01 5.79 10.33
C ALA A 248 8.04 5.54 9.16
N GLN A 249 7.15 4.54 9.28
CA GLN A 249 6.07 4.34 8.32
C GLN A 249 5.07 5.50 8.32
N ALA A 250 4.70 6.02 9.51
CA ALA A 250 3.83 7.18 9.62
C ALA A 250 4.47 8.45 9.02
N TRP A 251 5.78 8.66 9.27
CA TRP A 251 6.55 9.73 8.65
C TRP A 251 6.53 9.63 7.11
N ALA A 252 6.81 8.44 6.58
CA ALA A 252 6.87 8.23 5.13
C ALA A 252 5.52 8.48 4.46
N ALA A 253 4.42 8.03 5.09
CA ALA A 253 3.07 8.32 4.64
C ALA A 253 2.80 9.84 4.63
N ALA A 254 3.19 10.56 5.69
CA ALA A 254 3.01 12.01 5.81
C ALA A 254 3.87 12.85 4.85
N ARG A 255 4.88 12.24 4.19
CA ARG A 255 5.81 12.91 3.26
C ARG A 255 5.72 12.37 1.83
N GLY A 256 4.80 11.45 1.55
CA GLY A 256 4.67 10.81 0.24
C GLY A 256 5.90 9.96 -0.15
N VAL A 257 6.66 9.45 0.82
CA VAL A 257 7.84 8.62 0.59
C VAL A 257 7.41 7.16 0.41
N LYS A 258 7.82 6.53 -0.69
CA LYS A 258 7.56 5.11 -0.94
C LYS A 258 8.23 4.24 0.14
N VAL A 259 7.52 3.22 0.63
CA VAL A 259 8.02 2.33 1.70
C VAL A 259 8.05 0.88 1.26
N ILE A 260 9.20 0.22 1.41
CA ILE A 260 9.35 -1.21 1.24
C ILE A 260 9.34 -1.87 2.62
N LEU A 261 8.37 -2.76 2.85
CA LEU A 261 8.16 -3.45 4.12
C LEU A 261 8.76 -4.86 4.10
N PHE A 262 9.90 -5.03 4.75
CA PHE A 262 10.52 -6.34 4.92
C PHE A 262 9.87 -7.10 6.08
N ARG A 263 8.84 -7.89 5.79
CA ARG A 263 8.19 -8.75 6.79
C ARG A 263 9.00 -10.01 7.07
N LEU A 264 8.85 -10.54 8.29
CA LEU A 264 9.45 -11.83 8.66
C LEU A 264 8.77 -12.98 7.92
N ASP A 265 9.58 -13.79 7.24
CA ASP A 265 9.13 -15.06 6.71
C ASP A 265 9.08 -16.12 7.81
N ARG A 266 7.87 -16.36 8.35
CA ARG A 266 7.66 -17.29 9.48
C ARG A 266 8.06 -18.73 9.17
N ARG A 267 8.18 -19.11 7.89
CA ARG A 267 8.59 -20.47 7.48
C ARG A 267 10.07 -20.74 7.82
N LEU A 268 10.88 -19.68 7.93
CA LEU A 268 12.32 -19.76 8.23
C LEU A 268 12.64 -19.85 9.74
N GLY A 269 11.62 -19.87 10.60
CA GLY A 269 11.78 -20.02 12.05
C GLY A 269 12.73 -18.98 12.66
N ALA A 270 13.64 -19.43 13.53
CA ALA A 270 14.58 -18.56 14.24
C ALA A 270 15.53 -17.75 13.34
N LYS A 271 15.74 -18.17 12.08
CA LYS A 271 16.62 -17.47 11.13
C LYS A 271 15.91 -16.35 10.35
N ALA A 272 14.58 -16.28 10.42
CA ALA A 272 13.77 -15.36 9.61
C ALA A 272 14.22 -13.89 9.71
N ALA A 273 14.57 -13.44 10.92
CA ALA A 273 14.99 -12.06 11.16
C ALA A 273 16.35 -11.74 10.54
N PHE A 274 17.28 -12.69 10.57
CA PHE A 274 18.61 -12.52 9.99
C PHE A 274 18.56 -12.54 8.46
N VAL A 275 17.81 -13.49 7.88
CA VAL A 275 17.61 -13.57 6.43
C VAL A 275 16.89 -12.33 5.90
N ARG A 276 15.92 -11.80 6.65
CA ARG A 276 15.28 -10.52 6.33
C ARG A 276 16.30 -9.37 6.29
N ASN A 277 17.19 -9.28 7.28
CA ASN A 277 18.24 -8.26 7.29
C ASN A 277 19.18 -8.40 6.08
N ASP A 278 19.50 -9.63 5.65
CA ASP A 278 20.29 -9.88 4.44
C ASP A 278 19.58 -9.40 3.17
N ARG A 279 18.26 -9.64 3.07
CA ARG A 279 17.44 -9.14 1.95
C ARG A 279 17.37 -7.62 1.92
N LEU A 280 17.26 -6.98 3.09
CA LEU A 280 17.27 -5.52 3.19
C LEU A 280 18.64 -4.95 2.78
N LEU A 281 19.74 -5.58 3.20
CA LEU A 281 21.09 -5.20 2.76
C LEU A 281 21.29 -5.40 1.25
N ALA A 282 20.69 -6.44 0.66
CA ALA A 282 20.80 -6.73 -0.76
C ALA A 282 20.24 -5.62 -1.66
N LEU A 283 19.38 -4.74 -1.14
CA LEU A 283 18.93 -3.52 -1.83
C LEU A 283 20.03 -2.45 -1.98
N LYS A 284 21.22 -2.68 -1.41
CA LYS A 284 22.35 -1.74 -1.37
C LYS A 284 21.92 -0.34 -0.90
N PRO A 285 21.46 -0.19 0.36
CA PRO A 285 21.03 1.10 0.88
C PRO A 285 22.15 2.13 0.76
N VAL A 286 21.80 3.36 0.36
CA VAL A 286 22.75 4.48 0.28
C VAL A 286 23.01 5.12 1.63
N GLU A 287 22.07 4.95 2.57
CA GLU A 287 22.13 5.45 3.93
C GLU A 287 21.22 4.61 4.83
N ALA A 288 21.52 4.55 6.12
CA ALA A 288 20.73 3.80 7.08
C ALA A 288 20.56 4.53 8.41
N VAL A 289 19.38 4.40 9.00
CA VAL A 289 19.07 4.83 10.37
C VAL A 289 18.67 3.62 11.18
N ILE A 290 19.50 3.25 12.15
CA ILE A 290 19.23 2.11 13.03
C ILE A 290 19.09 2.63 14.46
N CYS A 291 17.85 2.58 14.96
CA CYS A 291 17.56 2.91 16.34
C CYS A 291 17.90 1.71 17.23
N GLU A 292 18.27 1.99 18.47
CA GLU A 292 18.56 0.98 19.47
C GLU A 292 17.36 0.03 19.66
N GLY A 293 17.68 -1.24 19.83
CA GLY A 293 16.71 -2.32 19.84
C GLY A 293 17.35 -3.65 20.24
N SER A 294 16.81 -4.74 19.72
CA SER A 294 17.29 -6.09 20.04
C SER A 294 18.59 -6.45 19.30
N GLY A 295 19.12 -7.66 19.56
CA GLY A 295 20.23 -8.22 18.80
C GLY A 295 19.99 -8.29 17.28
N ILE A 296 18.74 -8.23 16.82
CA ILE A 296 18.40 -8.17 15.39
C ILE A 296 18.76 -6.82 14.77
N GLN A 297 18.53 -5.71 15.48
CA GLN A 297 18.93 -4.36 15.05
C GLN A 297 20.45 -4.24 15.07
N MET A 298 21.10 -4.79 16.10
CA MET A 298 22.57 -4.81 16.18
C MET A 298 23.19 -5.61 15.02
N ASN A 299 22.59 -6.76 14.66
CA ASN A 299 23.02 -7.53 13.49
C ASN A 299 22.90 -6.72 12.19
N LEU A 300 21.78 -6.02 11.98
CA LEU A 300 21.59 -5.19 10.79
C LEU A 300 22.59 -4.03 10.74
N ALA A 301 22.81 -3.33 11.86
CA ALA A 301 23.80 -2.26 11.96
C ALA A 301 25.23 -2.75 11.65
N GLN A 302 25.61 -3.92 12.17
CA GLN A 302 26.92 -4.52 11.88
C GLN A 302 27.08 -4.83 10.38
N LYS A 303 26.07 -5.42 9.76
CA LYS A 303 26.05 -5.75 8.33
C LYS A 303 26.15 -4.50 7.44
N LEU A 304 25.39 -3.45 7.75
CA LEU A 304 25.43 -2.18 7.02
C LEU A 304 26.80 -1.50 7.16
N ARG A 305 27.39 -1.52 8.35
CA ARG A 305 28.73 -0.97 8.59
C ARG A 305 29.80 -1.75 7.81
N GLN A 306 29.71 -3.07 7.77
CA GLN A 306 30.62 -3.91 6.97
C GLN A 306 30.50 -3.65 5.46
N ALA A 307 29.29 -3.33 5.00
CA ALA A 307 29.02 -2.96 3.61
C ALA A 307 29.39 -1.51 3.27
N GLY A 308 29.91 -0.73 4.22
CA GLY A 308 30.32 0.66 4.00
C GLY A 308 29.16 1.66 3.87
N VAL A 309 27.95 1.28 4.27
CA VAL A 309 26.78 2.16 4.21
C VAL A 309 26.87 3.22 5.31
N PRO A 310 26.72 4.53 5.00
CA PRO A 310 26.56 5.59 5.99
C PRO A 310 25.46 5.25 6.99
N LEU A 311 25.80 5.18 8.28
CA LEU A 311 24.93 4.64 9.33
C LEU A 311 24.75 5.65 10.46
N HIS A 312 23.51 6.05 10.69
CA HIS A 312 23.07 6.80 11.86
C HIS A 312 22.57 5.83 12.93
N VAL A 313 23.27 5.75 14.05
CA VAL A 313 22.83 4.95 15.20
C VAL A 313 22.16 5.87 16.20
N VAL A 314 20.87 5.65 16.44
CA VAL A 314 20.07 6.46 17.36
C VAL A 314 19.85 5.65 18.64
N LYS A 315 20.36 6.14 19.77
CA LYS A 315 20.28 5.44 21.05
C LYS A 315 19.01 5.82 21.82
N LEU A 316 18.53 4.92 22.67
CA LEU A 316 17.34 5.16 23.50
C LEU A 316 17.55 6.31 24.49
N ASP A 317 18.78 6.52 24.97
CA ASP A 317 19.17 7.57 25.91
C ASP A 317 19.22 8.98 25.29
N GLN A 318 19.12 9.08 23.96
CA GLN A 318 19.08 10.34 23.21
C GLN A 318 17.66 10.91 23.08
N GLN A 319 16.64 10.15 23.49
CA GLN A 319 15.24 10.62 23.48
C GLN A 319 15.06 11.77 24.48
N ALA A 320 14.21 12.74 24.12
CA ALA A 320 13.78 13.74 25.08
C ALA A 320 13.09 13.05 26.29
N PRO A 321 13.28 13.56 27.52
CA PRO A 321 12.62 12.99 28.69
C PRO A 321 11.12 12.98 28.48
N ARG A 322 10.51 11.82 28.75
CA ARG A 322 9.07 11.61 28.61
C ARG A 322 8.31 12.74 29.32
N PRO A 323 7.41 13.48 28.64
CA PRO A 323 6.54 14.43 29.34
C PRO A 323 5.77 13.65 30.41
N ALA A 324 5.84 14.15 31.66
CA ALA A 324 5.16 13.50 32.78
C ALA A 324 3.69 13.27 32.40
N PRO A 325 3.11 12.09 32.72
CA PRO A 325 1.71 11.84 32.41
C PRO A 325 0.89 12.98 33.01
N GLN A 326 0.23 13.78 32.16
CA GLN A 326 -0.74 14.75 32.62
C GLN A 326 -1.77 13.95 33.42
N ARG A 327 -1.77 14.15 34.75
CA ARG A 327 -2.85 13.68 35.60
C ARG A 327 -4.12 14.25 34.98
N GLN A 328 -4.90 13.41 34.31
CA GLN A 328 -6.27 13.73 33.96
C GLN A 328 -6.93 14.18 35.26
N GLN A 329 -7.22 15.46 35.37
CA GLN A 329 -8.07 15.97 36.42
C GLN A 329 -9.40 15.24 36.23
N ARG A 330 -9.65 14.25 37.08
CA ARG A 330 -10.99 13.70 37.27
C ARG A 330 -11.89 14.87 37.59
N TRP A 331 -12.78 15.22 36.67
CA TRP A 331 -13.87 16.13 36.97
C TRP A 331 -14.79 15.39 37.96
N ALA A 332 -14.98 16.03 39.12
CA ALA A 332 -15.79 15.54 40.22
C ALA A 332 -17.29 15.70 39.94
#